data_AF-A0A8S3V3G3-F1
#
_entry.id   AF-A0A8S3V3G3-F1
#
_cell.length_a   1.000
_cell.length_b   1.000
_cell.length_c   1.000
_cell.angle_alpha   90.00
_cell.angle_beta   90.00
_cell.angle_gamma   90.00
#
_symmetry.space_group_name_H-M   'P 1'
#
loop_
_entity.id
_entity.type
_entity.pdbx_description
1 polymer ?
#
loop_
_entity_poly.entity_id
_entity_poly.type
_entity_poly.pdbx_seq_one_letter_code
_entity_poly.pdbx_strand_id
1 'polypeptide(L)'
;MDEHRRLSMVALPALMQPPPDDIKFIRQQVLTLAMLVKPPPDQSLTIRERIIGNNVHFWNGRDVFTSFASNRYSFFEVTGETPETLLQIVADVNVLFRQRTGRNHTLSPRNRILLFMLWLRSYPSYHMLSVIFDVSVSTIKDEIHACIPIFEETYSRLIHWPSLDEWQDLQGGWGKLPFAVGAIDGTSTEIYRPITEPQEQYYSGHRQYHCIHTQVVISNEGRICYVECGFLGHQNDAQQYMLMRNIGQQLPFPDELFLLGDKIYPNRHQY
;
A
#
# COMPACT_ATOMS: atom_id res chain seq x y z
N MET A 1 8.90 -27.72 7.00
CA MET A 1 8.09 -27.65 5.76
C MET A 1 7.08 -26.52 5.92
N ASP A 2 7.57 -25.27 5.94
CA ASP A 2 6.78 -24.04 5.63
C ASP A 2 7.57 -22.72 5.81
N GLU A 3 8.90 -22.72 5.68
CA GLU A 3 9.68 -21.45 5.67
C GLU A 3 9.52 -20.67 4.36
N HIS A 4 9.09 -21.32 3.27
CA HIS A 4 8.80 -20.64 2.01
C HIS A 4 7.44 -19.92 1.97
N ARG A 5 6.62 -19.99 3.02
CA ARG A 5 5.27 -19.40 3.08
C ARG A 5 5.20 -17.91 3.48
N ARG A 6 6.33 -17.27 3.84
CA ARG A 6 6.32 -15.92 4.45
C ARG A 6 6.89 -14.79 3.57
N LEU A 7 7.30 -15.08 2.34
CA LEU A 7 8.12 -14.16 1.53
C LEU A 7 7.38 -13.26 0.52
N SER A 8 6.07 -13.09 0.62
CA SER A 8 5.35 -12.27 -0.38
C SER A 8 4.34 -11.28 0.21
N MET A 9 4.43 -10.94 1.50
CA MET A 9 3.45 -10.07 2.13
C MET A 9 4.05 -8.81 2.75
N VAL A 10 5.35 -8.59 2.55
CA VAL A 10 6.02 -7.39 3.02
C VAL A 10 6.95 -6.80 1.96
N ALA A 11 6.31 -6.24 0.95
CA ALA A 11 6.86 -5.13 0.21
C ALA A 11 5.71 -4.15 0.01
N LEU A 12 5.27 -3.51 1.11
CA LEU A 12 4.34 -2.37 1.05
C LEU A 12 5.02 -1.31 0.16
N PRO A 13 4.55 -1.11 -1.08
CA PRO A 13 5.07 -0.04 -1.89
C PRO A 13 4.49 1.25 -1.32
N ALA A 14 5.35 1.99 -0.65
CA ALA A 14 5.29 3.42 -0.38
C ALA A 14 3.91 4.08 -0.57
N LEU A 15 3.38 4.60 0.54
CA LEU A 15 2.60 5.83 0.57
C LEU A 15 2.98 6.75 -0.60
N MET A 16 2.08 6.91 -1.56
CA MET A 16 2.34 7.73 -2.74
C MET A 16 1.09 8.48 -3.17
N GLN A 17 0.96 9.73 -2.73
CA GLN A 17 0.73 10.78 -3.72
C GLN A 17 2.11 11.11 -4.33
N PRO A 18 2.26 11.15 -5.66
CA PRO A 18 3.55 11.49 -6.25
C PRO A 18 3.84 13.00 -6.11
N PRO A 19 5.09 13.38 -5.78
CA PRO A 19 5.58 14.72 -6.07
C PRO A 19 5.66 14.93 -7.60
N PRO A 20 5.71 16.18 -8.08
CA PRO A 20 5.41 16.56 -9.48
C PRO A 20 6.52 16.24 -10.50
N ASP A 21 7.23 15.12 -10.36
CA ASP A 21 8.21 14.66 -11.35
C ASP A 21 7.68 13.48 -12.18
N ASP A 22 7.29 13.84 -13.41
CA ASP A 22 6.37 13.19 -14.34
C ASP A 22 6.68 11.75 -14.80
N ILE A 23 7.90 11.21 -14.69
CA ILE A 23 8.27 10.02 -15.50
C ILE A 23 7.73 8.69 -14.94
N LYS A 24 7.68 8.51 -13.61
CA LYS A 24 7.16 7.27 -12.99
C LYS A 24 5.63 7.22 -13.04
N PHE A 25 4.97 8.35 -12.81
CA PHE A 25 3.53 8.50 -12.98
C PHE A 25 3.12 8.25 -14.43
N ILE A 26 3.84 8.83 -15.40
CA ILE A 26 3.61 8.56 -16.83
C ILE A 26 3.79 7.08 -17.12
N ARG A 27 4.83 6.39 -16.61
CA ARG A 27 4.99 4.95 -16.86
C ARG A 27 3.83 4.11 -16.30
N GLN A 28 3.37 4.41 -15.09
CA GLN A 28 2.27 3.67 -14.46
C GLN A 28 0.92 3.96 -15.12
N GLN A 29 0.67 5.20 -15.55
CA GLN A 29 -0.45 5.61 -16.39
C GLN A 29 -0.36 4.95 -17.78
N VAL A 30 0.84 4.86 -18.38
CA VAL A 30 1.09 4.23 -19.68
C VAL A 30 0.90 2.72 -19.62
N LEU A 31 1.29 2.04 -18.55
CA LEU A 31 0.98 0.62 -18.32
C LEU A 31 -0.53 0.40 -18.11
N THR A 32 -1.19 1.32 -17.40
CA THR A 32 -2.65 1.32 -17.24
C THR A 32 -3.38 1.59 -18.56
N LEU A 33 -2.83 2.45 -19.41
CA LEU A 33 -3.26 2.71 -20.78
C LEU A 33 -2.93 1.53 -21.71
N ALA A 34 -1.81 0.83 -21.51
CA ALA A 34 -1.43 -0.35 -22.28
C ALA A 34 -2.39 -1.52 -22.04
N MET A 35 -2.99 -1.62 -20.85
CA MET A 35 -4.12 -2.53 -20.59
C MET A 35 -5.36 -2.22 -21.46
N LEU A 36 -5.43 -1.05 -22.12
CA LEU A 36 -6.54 -0.62 -22.98
C LEU A 36 -6.28 -0.83 -24.49
N VAL A 37 -5.09 -1.27 -24.92
CA VAL A 37 -4.73 -1.32 -26.36
C VAL A 37 -4.94 -2.73 -26.95
N LYS A 38 -6.03 -2.91 -27.70
CA LYS A 38 -6.11 -3.90 -28.80
C LYS A 38 -6.21 -3.16 -30.14
N PRO A 39 -5.58 -3.65 -31.23
CA PRO A 39 -5.58 -2.97 -32.54
C PRO A 39 -6.97 -3.02 -33.21
N PRO A 40 -7.28 -2.09 -34.14
CA PRO A 40 -8.65 -1.88 -34.62
C PRO A 40 -9.01 -2.83 -35.78
N PRO A 41 -10.26 -3.32 -35.81
CA PRO A 41 -10.95 -3.46 -37.09
C PRO A 41 -12.30 -2.70 -37.09
N ASP A 42 -12.51 -2.00 -38.19
CA ASP A 42 -13.72 -1.37 -38.72
C ASP A 42 -14.43 -0.23 -37.97
N GLN A 43 -14.82 0.76 -38.77
CA GLN A 43 -15.25 2.11 -38.36
C GLN A 43 -16.66 2.18 -37.73
N SER A 44 -17.32 1.06 -37.44
CA SER A 44 -18.73 1.04 -36.99
C SER A 44 -18.95 0.89 -35.48
N LEU A 45 -17.91 0.58 -34.70
CA LEU A 45 -18.05 0.29 -33.27
C LEU A 45 -17.95 1.56 -32.41
N THR A 46 -18.67 1.64 -31.29
CA THR A 46 -18.47 2.71 -30.28
C THR A 46 -17.16 2.51 -29.50
N ILE A 47 -16.60 3.54 -28.85
CA ILE A 47 -15.34 3.43 -28.07
C ILE A 47 -15.39 2.27 -27.06
N ARG A 48 -16.57 2.03 -26.47
CA ARG A 48 -16.84 0.94 -25.53
C ARG A 48 -16.68 -0.45 -26.15
N GLU A 49 -17.16 -0.62 -27.39
CA GLU A 49 -17.10 -1.87 -28.15
C GLU A 49 -15.72 -2.09 -28.81
N ARG A 50 -14.96 -1.00 -29.05
CA ARG A 50 -13.60 -1.06 -29.62
C ARG A 50 -12.55 -1.59 -28.65
N ILE A 51 -12.70 -1.31 -27.36
CA ILE A 51 -11.70 -1.68 -26.33
C ILE A 51 -11.91 -3.12 -25.82
N ILE A 52 -13.14 -3.64 -25.89
CA ILE A 52 -13.55 -4.84 -25.17
C ILE A 52 -14.28 -5.78 -26.12
N GLY A 53 -13.62 -6.86 -26.53
CA GLY A 53 -14.28 -7.93 -27.30
C GLY A 53 -15.50 -8.44 -26.55
N ASN A 54 -16.60 -8.66 -27.28
CA ASN A 54 -17.86 -9.20 -26.78
C ASN A 54 -17.66 -10.50 -25.99
N ASN A 55 -17.47 -10.38 -24.67
CA ASN A 55 -17.61 -11.48 -23.75
C ASN A 55 -18.86 -11.23 -22.91
N VAL A 56 -19.94 -11.86 -23.37
CA VAL A 56 -21.21 -12.00 -22.66
C VAL A 56 -20.95 -12.92 -21.46
N HIS A 57 -20.42 -12.36 -20.36
CA HIS A 57 -20.42 -13.02 -19.07
C HIS A 57 -21.48 -12.38 -18.19
N PHE A 58 -22.19 -13.23 -17.42
CA PHE A 58 -23.34 -12.91 -16.56
C PHE A 58 -23.06 -11.93 -15.40
N TRP A 59 -21.89 -11.29 -15.39
CA TRP A 59 -21.44 -10.32 -14.40
C TRP A 59 -21.34 -8.95 -15.08
N ASN A 60 -22.01 -7.93 -14.54
CA ASN A 60 -22.08 -6.58 -15.13
C ASN A 60 -20.75 -5.78 -14.97
N GLY A 61 -19.58 -6.44 -15.00
CA GLY A 61 -18.25 -5.83 -14.90
C GLY A 61 -17.16 -6.71 -15.54
N ARG A 62 -16.06 -6.09 -15.96
CA ARG A 62 -14.96 -6.73 -16.69
C ARG A 62 -14.15 -7.65 -15.77
N ASP A 63 -13.81 -8.84 -16.29
CA ASP A 63 -12.84 -9.74 -15.66
C ASP A 63 -11.40 -9.32 -16.00
N VAL A 64 -10.94 -8.28 -15.30
CA VAL A 64 -9.59 -7.70 -15.46
C VAL A 64 -8.52 -8.70 -15.03
N PHE A 65 -8.76 -9.43 -13.94
CA PHE A 65 -7.81 -10.42 -13.42
C PHE A 65 -7.43 -11.45 -14.47
N THR A 66 -8.39 -12.14 -15.08
CA THR A 66 -8.09 -13.17 -16.10
C THR A 66 -7.41 -12.57 -17.33
N SER A 67 -7.79 -11.33 -17.69
CA SER A 67 -7.22 -10.63 -18.85
C SER A 67 -5.77 -10.22 -18.65
N PHE A 68 -5.32 -10.05 -17.40
CA PHE A 68 -4.03 -9.43 -17.07
C PHE A 68 -3.05 -10.35 -16.33
N ALA A 69 -3.55 -11.38 -15.64
CA ALA A 69 -2.73 -12.33 -14.87
C ALA A 69 -1.67 -13.08 -15.70
N SER A 70 -1.86 -13.19 -17.02
CA SER A 70 -0.87 -13.81 -17.92
C SER A 70 0.42 -13.00 -18.03
N ASN A 71 0.36 -11.67 -17.86
CA ASN A 71 1.55 -10.81 -17.87
C ASN A 71 2.04 -10.57 -16.43
N ARG A 72 2.76 -11.54 -15.90
CA ARG A 72 3.22 -11.56 -14.50
C ARG A 72 4.03 -10.33 -14.09
N TYR A 73 4.92 -9.86 -14.97
CA TYR A 73 5.80 -8.73 -14.65
C TYR A 73 5.00 -7.44 -14.51
N SER A 74 4.15 -7.13 -15.51
CA SER A 74 3.28 -5.96 -15.43
C SER A 74 2.27 -6.08 -14.30
N PHE A 75 1.78 -7.29 -14.01
CA PHE A 75 0.89 -7.55 -12.88
C PHE A 75 1.56 -7.18 -11.56
N PHE A 76 2.79 -7.64 -11.33
CA PHE A 76 3.57 -7.29 -10.15
C PHE A 76 3.83 -5.80 -10.05
N GLU A 77 4.18 -5.14 -11.15
CA GLU A 77 4.47 -3.71 -11.17
C GLU A 77 3.28 -2.85 -10.69
N VAL A 78 2.06 -3.20 -11.11
CA VAL A 78 0.84 -2.42 -10.80
C VAL A 78 0.10 -2.88 -9.56
N THR A 79 0.35 -4.09 -9.05
CA THR A 79 -0.34 -4.62 -7.84
C THR A 79 0.57 -4.76 -6.63
N GLY A 80 1.88 -4.89 -6.83
CA GLY A 80 2.84 -5.31 -5.81
C GLY A 80 2.83 -6.81 -5.52
N GLU A 81 1.96 -7.58 -6.18
CA GLU A 81 1.75 -9.00 -5.92
C GLU A 81 1.91 -9.85 -7.19
N THR A 82 2.11 -11.14 -7.02
CA THR A 82 1.96 -12.09 -8.13
C THR A 82 0.50 -12.51 -8.27
N PRO A 83 0.08 -13.05 -9.43
CA PRO A 83 -1.28 -13.59 -9.57
C PRO A 83 -1.63 -14.66 -8.51
N GLU A 84 -0.67 -15.52 -8.16
CA GLU A 84 -0.86 -16.58 -7.18
C GLU A 84 -1.00 -16.02 -5.76
N THR A 85 -0.14 -15.07 -5.39
CA THR A 85 -0.21 -14.44 -4.07
C THR A 85 -1.45 -13.58 -3.93
N LEU A 86 -1.90 -12.91 -4.99
CA LEU A 86 -3.20 -12.21 -4.98
C LEU A 86 -4.38 -13.18 -4.84
N LEU A 87 -4.34 -14.35 -5.47
CA LEU A 87 -5.38 -15.38 -5.27
C LEU A 87 -5.36 -15.94 -3.84
N GLN A 88 -4.19 -16.01 -3.21
CA GLN A 88 -4.09 -16.36 -1.80
C GLN A 88 -4.72 -15.28 -0.92
N ILE A 89 -4.41 -14.01 -1.16
CA ILE A 89 -5.08 -12.87 -0.49
C ILE A 89 -6.60 -12.99 -0.65
N VAL A 90 -7.09 -13.26 -1.87
CA VAL A 90 -8.52 -13.48 -2.13
C VAL A 90 -9.08 -14.60 -1.26
N ALA A 91 -8.37 -15.72 -1.12
CA ALA A 91 -8.81 -16.84 -0.29
C ALA A 91 -8.88 -16.45 1.20
N ASP A 92 -7.88 -15.74 1.70
CA ASP A 92 -7.77 -15.33 3.11
C ASP A 92 -8.92 -14.39 3.50
N VAL A 93 -9.23 -13.42 2.64
CA VAL A 93 -10.28 -12.41 2.89
C VAL A 93 -11.69 -12.90 2.54
N ASN A 94 -11.84 -13.94 1.71
CA ASN A 94 -13.14 -14.39 1.18
C ASN A 94 -14.15 -14.72 2.28
N VAL A 95 -13.67 -15.25 3.40
CA VAL A 95 -14.51 -15.61 4.55
C VAL A 95 -15.20 -14.36 5.09
N LEU A 96 -14.45 -13.29 5.31
CA LEU A 96 -14.97 -12.02 5.81
C LEU A 96 -15.86 -11.32 4.79
N PHE A 97 -15.54 -11.39 3.49
CA PHE A 97 -16.44 -10.91 2.44
C PHE A 97 -17.80 -11.59 2.53
N ARG A 98 -17.86 -12.92 2.56
CA ARG A 98 -19.12 -13.66 2.62
C ARG A 98 -19.96 -13.34 3.87
N GLN A 99 -19.32 -13.07 5.01
CA GLN A 99 -20.00 -12.75 6.25
C GLN A 99 -20.54 -11.33 6.29
N ARG A 100 -19.78 -10.35 5.77
CA ARG A 100 -20.12 -8.92 5.86
C ARG A 100 -20.99 -8.44 4.71
N THR A 101 -20.95 -9.12 3.56
CA THR A 101 -21.67 -8.68 2.38
C THR A 101 -22.88 -9.56 2.11
N GLY A 102 -24.04 -9.14 2.61
CA GLY A 102 -25.33 -9.75 2.24
C GLY A 102 -25.86 -9.29 0.87
N ARG A 103 -25.05 -8.57 0.09
CA ARG A 103 -25.42 -8.02 -1.22
C ARG A 103 -24.74 -8.80 -2.35
N ASN A 104 -25.44 -8.94 -3.46
CA ASN A 104 -24.85 -9.43 -4.70
C ASN A 104 -23.86 -8.37 -5.23
N HIS A 105 -22.59 -8.75 -5.35
CA HIS A 105 -21.55 -7.90 -5.90
C HIS A 105 -21.47 -8.01 -7.41
N THR A 106 -21.23 -6.88 -8.09
CA THR A 106 -21.07 -6.83 -9.55
C THR A 106 -19.77 -7.49 -10.00
N LEU A 107 -18.71 -7.33 -9.22
CA LEU A 107 -17.39 -7.89 -9.50
C LEU A 107 -17.17 -9.21 -8.76
N SER A 108 -16.52 -10.17 -9.43
CA SER A 108 -16.05 -11.39 -8.78
C SER A 108 -15.06 -11.09 -7.65
N PRO A 109 -14.92 -11.92 -6.60
CA PRO A 109 -13.98 -11.70 -5.50
C PRO A 109 -12.56 -11.34 -5.94
N ARG A 110 -11.98 -12.05 -6.92
CA ARG A 110 -10.65 -11.75 -7.47
C ARG A 110 -10.52 -10.34 -8.08
N ASN A 111 -11.56 -9.87 -8.78
CA ASN A 111 -11.55 -8.54 -9.38
C ASN A 111 -11.79 -7.44 -8.33
N ARG A 112 -12.53 -7.73 -7.26
CA ARG A 112 -12.69 -6.80 -6.12
C ARG A 112 -11.34 -6.56 -5.44
N ILE A 113 -10.60 -7.63 -5.16
CA ILE A 113 -9.26 -7.55 -4.58
C ILE A 113 -8.28 -6.88 -5.55
N LEU A 114 -8.29 -7.26 -6.83
CA LEU A 114 -7.44 -6.61 -7.82
C LEU A 114 -7.70 -5.10 -7.91
N LEU A 115 -8.97 -4.69 -7.94
CA LEU A 115 -9.37 -3.27 -7.91
C LEU A 115 -8.81 -2.58 -6.67
N PHE A 116 -8.99 -3.19 -5.49
CA PHE A 116 -8.51 -2.63 -4.24
C PHE A 116 -6.97 -2.52 -4.19
N MET A 117 -6.25 -3.53 -4.66
CA MET A 117 -4.78 -3.53 -4.74
C MET A 117 -4.27 -2.48 -5.73
N LEU A 118 -4.90 -2.33 -6.89
CA LEU A 118 -4.59 -1.25 -7.84
C LEU A 118 -4.81 0.13 -7.22
N TRP A 119 -5.90 0.29 -6.45
CA TRP A 119 -6.20 1.52 -5.73
C TRP A 119 -5.15 1.83 -4.66
N LEU A 120 -4.76 0.85 -3.84
CA LEU A 120 -3.70 1.03 -2.84
C LEU A 120 -2.33 1.32 -3.47
N ARG A 121 -1.99 0.64 -4.56
CA ARG A 121 -0.65 0.67 -5.16
C ARG A 121 -0.36 1.95 -5.95
N SER A 122 -1.36 2.47 -6.65
CA SER A 122 -1.18 3.53 -7.64
C SER A 122 -2.13 4.71 -7.46
N TYR A 123 -3.09 4.59 -6.54
CA TYR A 123 -4.14 5.57 -6.27
C TYR A 123 -4.81 6.20 -7.52
N PRO A 124 -5.19 5.39 -8.55
CA PRO A 124 -5.91 5.88 -9.71
C PRO A 124 -7.26 6.49 -9.30
N SER A 125 -7.72 7.46 -10.10
CA SER A 125 -9.04 8.06 -9.90
C SER A 125 -10.15 7.00 -10.02
N TYR A 126 -11.25 7.20 -9.31
CA TYR A 126 -12.41 6.29 -9.40
C TYR A 126 -12.97 6.22 -10.83
N HIS A 127 -12.85 7.30 -11.61
CA HIS A 127 -13.20 7.30 -13.03
C HIS A 127 -12.32 6.37 -13.86
N MET A 128 -11.00 6.37 -13.63
CA MET A 128 -10.08 5.47 -14.32
C MET A 128 -10.38 4.00 -13.97
N LEU A 129 -10.58 3.69 -12.69
CA LEU A 129 -10.97 2.35 -12.25
C LEU A 129 -12.33 1.93 -12.84
N SER A 130 -13.30 2.84 -12.94
CA SER A 130 -14.60 2.59 -13.57
C SER A 130 -14.43 2.16 -15.04
N VAL A 131 -13.52 2.77 -15.79
CA VAL A 131 -13.21 2.40 -17.18
C VAL A 131 -12.48 1.05 -17.27
N ILE A 132 -11.54 0.77 -16.35
CA ILE A 132 -10.77 -0.49 -16.33
C ILE A 132 -11.68 -1.68 -16.03
N PHE A 133 -12.53 -1.56 -15.00
CA PHE A 133 -13.39 -2.63 -14.51
C PHE A 133 -14.78 -2.65 -15.15
N ASP A 134 -15.12 -1.68 -16.03
CA ASP A 134 -16.44 -1.52 -16.68
C ASP A 134 -17.60 -1.58 -15.68
N VAL A 135 -17.48 -0.83 -14.57
CA VAL A 135 -18.54 -0.67 -13.56
C VAL A 135 -18.72 0.80 -13.20
N SER A 136 -19.86 1.17 -12.61
CA SER A 136 -20.11 2.56 -12.24
C SER A 136 -19.10 3.09 -11.20
N VAL A 137 -18.83 4.39 -11.22
CA VAL A 137 -17.97 5.06 -10.22
C VAL A 137 -18.48 4.83 -8.79
N SER A 138 -19.81 4.83 -8.60
CA SER A 138 -20.43 4.48 -7.31
C SER A 138 -20.07 3.07 -6.88
N THR A 139 -20.12 2.10 -7.79
CA THR A 139 -19.69 0.72 -7.52
C THR A 139 -18.21 0.64 -7.15
N ILE A 140 -17.32 1.34 -7.87
CA ILE A 140 -15.89 1.39 -7.50
C ILE A 140 -15.72 1.87 -6.07
N LYS A 141 -16.37 2.98 -5.73
CA LYS A 141 -16.33 3.56 -4.38
C LYS A 141 -16.83 2.56 -3.33
N ASP A 142 -17.98 1.95 -3.56
CA ASP A 142 -18.58 0.99 -2.63
C ASP A 142 -17.68 -0.24 -2.44
N GLU A 143 -17.06 -0.75 -3.51
CA GLU A 143 -16.14 -1.88 -3.43
C GLU A 143 -14.86 -1.55 -2.65
N ILE A 144 -14.25 -0.39 -2.89
CA ILE A 144 -13.07 0.06 -2.14
C ILE A 144 -13.41 0.18 -0.65
N HIS A 145 -14.49 0.88 -0.31
CA HIS A 145 -14.89 1.06 1.09
C HIS A 145 -15.34 -0.23 1.77
N ALA A 146 -15.83 -1.21 1.02
CA ALA A 146 -16.11 -2.55 1.55
C ALA A 146 -14.82 -3.34 1.85
N CYS A 147 -13.76 -3.15 1.07
CA CYS A 147 -12.48 -3.83 1.26
C CYS A 147 -11.70 -3.29 2.47
N ILE A 148 -11.70 -1.97 2.69
CA ILE A 148 -10.92 -1.32 3.78
C ILE A 148 -11.06 -2.03 5.14
N PRO A 149 -12.27 -2.17 5.73
CA PRO A 149 -12.41 -2.76 7.06
C PRO A 149 -12.14 -4.27 7.09
N ILE A 150 -12.18 -4.94 5.94
CA ILE A 150 -11.84 -6.37 5.83
C ILE A 150 -10.32 -6.54 5.87
N PHE A 151 -9.59 -5.70 5.11
CA PHE A 151 -8.14 -5.72 5.12
C PHE A 151 -7.58 -5.24 6.45
N GLU A 152 -8.17 -4.21 7.04
CA GLU A 152 -7.78 -3.76 8.39
C GLU A 152 -7.89 -4.91 9.39
N GLU A 153 -9.01 -5.64 9.44
CA GLU A 153 -9.16 -6.78 10.34
C GLU A 153 -8.20 -7.93 10.02
N THR A 154 -8.08 -8.30 8.74
CA THR A 154 -7.26 -9.44 8.31
C THR A 154 -5.77 -9.19 8.57
N TYR A 155 -5.30 -7.96 8.31
CA TYR A 155 -3.88 -7.62 8.33
C TYR A 155 -3.44 -6.80 9.56
N SER A 156 -4.36 -6.39 10.44
CA SER A 156 -4.04 -5.66 11.69
C SER A 156 -2.99 -6.34 12.56
N ARG A 157 -2.96 -7.68 12.56
CA ARG A 157 -2.00 -8.46 13.37
C ARG A 157 -0.64 -8.61 12.72
N LEU A 158 -0.49 -8.28 11.44
CA LEU A 158 0.77 -8.46 10.72
C LEU A 158 1.73 -7.29 10.95
N ILE A 159 1.21 -6.09 11.15
CA ILE A 159 1.98 -4.90 11.48
C ILE A 159 1.67 -4.55 12.93
N HIS A 160 2.49 -5.05 13.84
CA HIS A 160 2.38 -4.74 15.26
C HIS A 160 3.77 -4.50 15.83
N TRP A 161 3.86 -3.56 16.77
CA TRP A 161 5.10 -3.34 17.48
C TRP A 161 5.50 -4.63 18.22
N PRO A 162 6.71 -5.16 17.98
CA PRO A 162 7.16 -6.38 18.62
C PRO A 162 7.13 -6.26 20.16
N SER A 163 6.78 -7.37 20.81
CA SER A 163 6.89 -7.53 22.24
C SER A 163 8.36 -7.56 22.70
N LEU A 164 8.60 -7.47 24.01
CA LEU A 164 9.95 -7.56 24.58
C LEU A 164 10.68 -8.85 24.16
N ASP A 165 9.99 -9.98 24.19
CA ASP A 165 10.55 -11.27 23.83
C ASP A 165 10.88 -11.33 22.33
N GLU A 166 10.00 -10.80 21.47
CA GLU A 166 10.26 -10.71 20.04
C GLU A 166 11.43 -9.78 19.71
N TRP A 167 11.62 -8.70 20.47
CA TRP A 167 12.81 -7.84 20.32
C TRP A 167 14.10 -8.57 20.70
N GLN A 168 14.08 -9.43 21.72
CA GLN A 168 15.22 -10.26 22.08
C GLN A 168 15.52 -11.29 20.98
N ASP A 169 14.48 -11.92 20.41
CA ASP A 169 14.63 -12.87 19.32
C ASP A 169 15.20 -12.23 18.03
N LEU A 170 14.96 -10.93 17.82
CA LEU A 170 15.50 -10.16 16.68
C LEU A 170 16.99 -9.78 16.85
N GLN A 171 17.59 -9.99 18.02
CA GLN A 171 19.02 -9.74 18.25
C GLN A 171 19.90 -10.61 17.35
N GLY A 172 21.09 -10.12 17.02
CA GLY A 172 22.03 -10.82 16.15
C GLY A 172 21.64 -10.85 14.66
N GLY A 173 20.41 -10.44 14.32
CA GLY A 173 19.90 -10.41 12.94
C GLY A 173 20.65 -9.43 12.02
N TRP A 174 21.34 -8.45 12.59
CA TRP A 174 22.07 -7.38 11.88
C TRP A 174 23.60 -7.56 11.90
N GLY A 175 24.07 -8.82 11.95
CA GLY A 175 25.48 -9.19 11.76
C GLY A 175 26.43 -8.51 12.75
N LYS A 176 27.17 -7.48 12.29
CA LYS A 176 28.13 -6.72 13.12
C LYS A 176 27.46 -5.86 14.20
N LEU A 177 26.14 -5.74 14.18
CA LEU A 177 25.36 -4.97 15.14
C LEU A 177 24.41 -5.91 15.91
N PRO A 178 24.91 -6.67 16.89
CA PRO A 178 24.13 -7.70 17.56
C PRO A 178 22.94 -7.14 18.37
N PHE A 179 22.99 -5.86 18.77
CA PHE A 179 21.92 -5.20 19.52
C PHE A 179 21.02 -4.30 18.65
N ALA A 180 21.27 -4.24 17.35
CA ALA A 180 20.31 -3.63 16.42
C ALA A 180 19.17 -4.62 16.22
N VAL A 181 17.93 -4.12 16.28
CA VAL A 181 16.73 -4.98 16.18
C VAL A 181 15.76 -4.54 15.10
N GLY A 182 15.98 -3.35 14.54
CA GLY A 182 15.26 -2.88 13.37
C GLY A 182 15.92 -1.66 12.77
N ALA A 183 15.41 -1.24 11.61
CA ALA A 183 15.75 0.03 11.00
C ALA A 183 14.52 0.93 10.96
N ILE A 184 14.70 2.21 11.27
CA ILE A 184 13.67 3.24 11.26
C ILE A 184 14.01 4.28 10.19
N ASP A 185 13.00 4.67 9.42
CA ASP A 185 13.11 5.78 8.49
C ASP A 185 11.77 6.52 8.33
N GLY A 186 11.88 7.81 8.00
CA GLY A 186 10.77 8.71 7.77
C GLY A 186 10.54 8.95 6.28
N THR A 187 9.28 8.89 5.84
CA THR A 187 8.88 9.32 4.49
C THR A 187 7.91 10.49 4.57
N SER A 188 8.03 11.41 3.62
CA SER A 188 7.15 12.58 3.49
C SER A 188 6.15 12.36 2.37
N THR A 189 4.86 12.46 2.67
CA THR A 189 3.80 12.48 1.66
C THR A 189 3.40 13.93 1.40
N GLU A 190 3.64 14.42 0.19
CA GLU A 190 3.18 15.75 -0.21
C GLU A 190 1.65 15.81 -0.17
N ILE A 191 1.13 16.92 0.34
CA ILE A 191 -0.29 17.23 0.36
C ILE A 191 -0.52 18.59 -0.28
N TYR A 192 -1.74 18.82 -0.76
CA TYR A 192 -2.16 20.16 -1.09
C TYR A 192 -2.04 21.07 0.14
N ARG A 193 -1.66 22.32 -0.11
CA ARG A 193 -1.68 23.38 0.90
C ARG A 193 -3.03 23.39 1.62
N PRO A 194 -3.07 23.17 2.95
CA PRO A 194 -4.30 23.28 3.72
C PRO A 194 -4.95 24.65 3.54
N ILE A 195 -6.26 24.68 3.36
CA ILE A 195 -7.03 25.93 3.26
C ILE A 195 -7.25 26.54 4.65
N THR A 196 -7.21 25.71 5.70
CA THR A 196 -7.43 26.09 7.09
C THR A 196 -6.11 26.33 7.82
N GLU A 197 -6.05 27.42 8.59
CA GLU A 197 -4.93 27.71 9.48
C GLU A 197 -4.95 26.85 10.76
N PRO A 198 -3.78 26.52 11.37
CA PRO A 198 -2.43 26.93 10.96
C PRO A 198 -1.82 26.01 9.88
N GLN A 199 -1.72 26.49 8.64
CA GLN A 199 -1.23 25.69 7.50
C GLN A 199 0.27 25.40 7.62
N GLU A 200 1.02 26.28 8.30
CA GLU A 200 2.47 26.21 8.48
C GLU A 200 2.90 24.95 9.23
N GLN A 201 2.01 24.37 10.04
CA GLN A 201 2.27 23.10 10.70
C GLN A 201 2.55 21.98 9.70
N TYR A 202 1.90 22.03 8.55
CA TYR A 202 2.07 21.06 7.48
C TYR A 202 3.23 21.41 6.54
N TYR A 203 3.85 22.58 6.64
CA TYR A 203 4.94 22.96 5.76
C TYR A 203 6.28 22.42 6.24
N SER A 204 6.99 21.66 5.39
CA SER A 204 8.36 21.24 5.68
C SER A 204 9.36 22.27 5.20
N GLY A 205 10.09 22.88 6.13
CA GLY A 205 11.19 23.79 5.80
C GLY A 205 12.38 23.09 5.11
N HIS A 206 12.53 21.77 5.26
CA HIS A 206 13.58 21.03 4.55
C HIS A 206 13.15 20.66 3.13
N ARG A 207 11.91 20.18 2.96
CA ARG A 207 11.40 19.71 1.66
C ARG A 207 10.80 20.81 0.79
N GLN A 208 10.45 21.96 1.37
CA GLN A 208 9.83 23.13 0.72
C GLN A 208 8.44 22.86 0.10
N TYR A 209 7.66 21.96 0.70
CA TYR A 209 6.25 21.72 0.37
C TYR A 209 5.43 21.35 1.61
N HIS A 210 4.10 21.35 1.48
CA HIS A 210 3.20 20.90 2.54
C HIS A 210 3.15 19.37 2.53
N CYS A 211 3.35 18.74 3.68
CA CYS A 211 3.40 17.30 3.78
C CYS A 211 2.91 16.78 5.12
N ILE A 212 2.60 15.48 5.11
CA ILE A 212 2.42 14.66 6.29
C ILE A 212 3.53 13.63 6.28
N HIS A 213 4.23 13.47 7.41
CA HIS A 213 5.28 12.47 7.54
C HIS A 213 4.71 11.16 8.08
N THR A 214 5.38 10.08 7.70
CA THR A 214 5.14 8.73 8.17
C THR A 214 6.46 8.13 8.61
N GLN A 215 6.47 7.49 9.78
CA GLN A 215 7.61 6.74 10.29
C GLN A 215 7.35 5.26 10.11
N VAL A 216 8.36 4.52 9.65
CA VAL A 216 8.28 3.08 9.44
C VAL A 216 9.46 2.41 10.13
N VAL A 217 9.18 1.33 10.86
CA VAL A 217 10.21 0.44 11.43
C VAL A 217 10.15 -0.91 10.73
N ILE A 218 11.31 -1.40 10.28
CA ILE A 218 11.47 -2.71 9.66
C ILE A 218 12.41 -3.61 10.46
N SER A 219 12.19 -4.92 10.39
CA SER A 219 13.11 -5.95 10.87
C SER A 219 14.30 -6.17 9.92
N ASN A 220 15.28 -6.97 10.34
CA ASN A 220 16.40 -7.44 9.51
C ASN A 220 15.98 -8.22 8.26
N GLU A 221 14.78 -8.82 8.28
CA GLU A 221 14.21 -9.52 7.12
C GLU A 221 13.43 -8.60 6.18
N GLY A 222 13.42 -7.29 6.45
CA GLY A 222 12.65 -6.31 5.68
C GLY A 222 11.16 -6.28 5.98
N ARG A 223 10.69 -7.00 7.02
CA ARG A 223 9.29 -6.95 7.45
C ARG A 223 9.00 -5.66 8.19
N ILE A 224 7.89 -5.01 7.91
CA ILE A 224 7.39 -3.83 8.60
C ILE A 224 6.84 -4.26 9.94
N CYS A 225 7.50 -3.80 10.99
CA CYS A 225 7.12 -4.02 12.37
C CYS A 225 6.18 -2.92 12.86
N TYR A 226 6.34 -1.70 12.35
CA TYR A 226 5.54 -0.58 12.81
C TYR A 226 5.42 0.51 11.76
N VAL A 227 4.27 1.16 11.73
CA VAL A 227 3.99 2.33 10.88
C VAL A 227 3.18 3.31 11.70
N GLU A 228 3.63 4.56 11.75
CA GLU A 228 2.86 5.67 12.32
C GLU A 228 2.80 6.80 11.30
N CYS A 229 1.58 7.23 10.97
CA CYS A 229 1.30 8.26 9.98
C CYS A 229 0.69 9.49 10.67
N GLY A 230 0.72 10.64 10.00
CA GLY A 230 0.00 11.83 10.48
C GLY A 230 0.89 12.85 11.18
N PHE A 231 2.20 12.66 11.17
CA PHE A 231 3.14 13.64 11.69
C PHE A 231 3.12 14.91 10.83
N LEU A 232 3.25 16.06 11.49
CA LEU A 232 3.11 17.36 10.85
C LEU A 232 4.37 17.71 10.04
N GLY A 233 4.21 18.35 8.88
CA GLY A 233 5.31 18.63 7.96
C GLY A 233 6.49 19.40 8.52
N HIS A 234 6.26 20.30 9.49
CA HIS A 234 7.34 21.04 10.17
C HIS A 234 8.17 20.18 11.13
N GLN A 235 7.69 19.00 11.52
CA GLN A 235 8.35 18.12 12.47
C GLN A 235 9.50 17.37 11.81
N ASN A 236 10.66 17.36 12.44
CA ASN A 236 11.77 16.51 12.04
C ASN A 236 11.65 15.09 12.60
N ASP A 237 12.43 14.17 12.06
CA ASP A 237 12.43 12.75 12.42
C ASP A 237 12.66 12.48 13.92
N ALA A 238 13.48 13.29 14.60
CA ALA A 238 13.67 13.16 16.05
C ALA A 238 12.41 13.51 16.83
N GLN A 239 11.73 14.59 16.46
CA GLN A 239 10.46 14.99 17.07
C GLN A 239 9.39 13.93 16.82
N GLN A 240 9.31 13.40 15.59
CA GLN A 240 8.41 12.31 15.23
C GLN A 240 8.68 11.07 16.09
N TYR A 241 9.95 10.68 16.25
CA TYR A 241 10.34 9.55 17.11
C TYR A 241 9.96 9.76 18.58
N MET A 242 10.15 10.96 19.12
CA MET A 242 9.76 11.27 20.50
C MET A 242 8.23 11.23 20.68
N LEU A 243 7.47 11.68 19.69
CA LEU A 243 6.02 11.57 19.69
C LEU A 243 5.56 10.12 19.56
N MET A 244 6.20 9.32 18.70
CA MET A 244 5.94 7.89 18.54
C MET A 244 6.09 7.15 19.88
N ARG A 245 7.15 7.45 20.65
CA ARG A 245 7.34 6.93 22.01
C ARG A 245 6.22 7.29 22.99
N ASN A 246 5.59 8.46 22.81
CA ASN A 246 4.52 8.95 23.68
C ASN A 246 3.12 8.51 23.22
N ILE A 247 2.91 8.30 21.92
CA ILE A 247 1.66 7.76 21.35
C ILE A 247 1.53 6.28 21.70
N GLY A 248 2.66 5.56 21.73
CA GLY A 248 2.77 4.20 22.24
C GLY A 248 3.13 4.14 23.73
N GLN A 249 2.33 4.75 24.62
CA GLN A 249 2.44 4.46 26.06
C GLN A 249 2.39 2.93 26.25
N GLN A 250 3.55 2.32 26.51
CA GLN A 250 3.88 0.88 26.45
C GLN A 250 4.31 0.31 25.08
N LEU A 251 5.24 0.96 24.38
CA LEU A 251 6.19 0.24 23.53
C LEU A 251 7.45 -0.04 24.36
N PRO A 252 7.50 -1.15 25.12
CA PRO A 252 8.69 -1.48 25.89
C PRO A 252 9.83 -1.73 24.90
N PHE A 253 10.71 -0.75 24.78
CA PHE A 253 11.91 -0.83 23.97
C PHE A 253 13.09 -0.93 24.94
N PRO A 254 13.76 -2.09 25.03
CA PRO A 254 14.87 -2.27 25.96
C PRO A 254 15.97 -1.23 25.73
N ASP A 255 16.49 -0.66 26.83
CA ASP A 255 17.55 0.37 26.78
C ASP A 255 18.84 -0.14 26.11
N GLU A 256 19.04 -1.45 26.10
CA GLU A 256 20.21 -2.15 25.54
C GLU A 256 20.12 -2.33 24.02
N LEU A 257 18.93 -2.17 23.44
CA LEU A 257 18.67 -2.33 22.03
C LEU A 257 18.65 -0.99 21.32
N PHE A 258 18.85 -0.99 20.01
CA PHE A 258 18.71 0.22 19.21
C PHE A 258 18.11 -0.05 17.84
N LEU A 259 17.50 1.00 17.28
CA LEU A 259 17.06 1.03 15.90
C LEU A 259 18.14 1.71 15.05
N LEU A 260 18.39 1.17 13.86
CA LEU A 260 19.24 1.78 12.86
C LEU A 260 18.49 2.92 12.19
N GLY A 261 19.10 4.08 12.06
CA GLY A 261 18.49 5.22 11.40
C GLY A 261 19.48 6.37 11.28
N ASP A 262 18.99 7.49 10.76
CA ASP A 262 19.80 8.68 10.57
C ASP A 262 20.31 9.27 11.89
N LYS A 263 21.36 10.10 11.78
CA LYS A 263 22.06 10.69 12.95
C LYS A 263 21.16 11.51 13.87
N ILE A 264 19.99 11.92 13.38
CA ILE A 264 19.03 12.77 14.10
C ILE A 264 18.21 11.99 15.14
N TYR A 265 18.06 10.67 15.02
CA TYR A 265 17.27 9.88 15.97
C TYR A 265 17.94 9.78 17.36
N PRO A 266 17.21 10.03 18.47
CA PRO A 266 17.78 10.18 19.82
C PRO A 266 18.15 8.87 20.54
N ASN A 267 18.09 7.70 19.86
CA ASN A 267 18.41 6.41 20.47
C ASN A 267 19.35 5.55 19.60
N ARG A 268 20.51 6.12 19.22
CA ARG A 268 21.51 5.45 18.37
C ARG A 268 22.81 5.14 19.12
N HIS A 269 23.39 3.97 18.80
CA HIS A 269 24.84 3.81 18.83
C HIS A 269 25.46 4.61 17.67
N GLN A 270 26.49 5.40 17.96
CA GLN A 270 27.23 6.16 16.95
C GLN A 270 28.11 5.23 16.11
N TYR A 271 28.03 5.39 14.79
CA TYR A 271 29.13 5.07 13.87
C TYR A 271 30.02 6.30 13.68
#